data_AF-A0A925HDP1-F1
#
_entry.id   AF-A0A925HDP1-F1
#
_cell.length_a   1.000
_cell.length_b   1.000
_cell.length_c   1.000
_cell.angle_alpha   90.00
_cell.angle_beta   90.00
_cell.angle_gamma   90.00
#
_symmetry.space_group_name_H-M   'P 1'
#
loop_
_entity.id
_entity.type
_entity.pdbx_description
1 polymer ?
#
loop_
_entity_poly.entity_id
_entity_poly.type
_entity_poly.pdbx_seq_one_letter_code
_entity_poly.pdbx_strand_id
1 'polypeptide(L)'
;MATVTRENIGLLNDKITVKVAKEDYLSSFEKTLKNYSKTANIPGFRKGMVPTGMIKKMHGQAVFTDEVLKTVEKELTSFMESEKLEIFAQPLPLSENDARQINMNNPTEYAFAFEVGLKPEFEIADLSKEQIARYSVDITDDMINQEAERLQLRHGKMTEPEEVSGDDNVLNITFIETDADGNELEGGIRKDNSVLVKYFLEEYRPTLMGKKKDDVLIVQLSKAFGEKELEWILNDLGLAKDDPSAADKFFKMLITKVGYVEKAELNEEFFKAAFPAKEIKTEEEFRNEVKQDIETYWNTQSRNHLQHELYHVLVEHTKIEFPESFLKKWMQNSGEQTKTQEQVEHEYPGFINQLKWTLITDKLVRENNIEVGPDDVKAFAKQQLFGYMGMSTMDEEQPWIAEYINRMMHDKKFVEDAYNRIQTDKMFDWAEKNLNAVQRSISVEDFTKELDKHKHHQH
;
A
#
# COMPACT_ATOMS: atom_id res chain seq x y z
N MET A 1 11.95 11.04 48.83
CA MET A 1 12.63 10.70 47.57
C MET A 1 11.95 9.47 47.06
N ALA A 2 11.40 9.59 45.86
CA ALA A 2 10.69 8.50 45.23
C ALA A 2 11.60 7.29 45.07
N THR A 3 11.03 6.10 45.23
CA THR A 3 11.74 4.83 45.05
C THR A 3 11.08 4.07 43.91
N VAL A 4 11.86 3.78 42.88
CA VAL A 4 11.41 2.95 41.76
C VAL A 4 12.04 1.58 41.87
N THR A 5 11.22 0.54 41.72
CA THR A 5 11.65 -0.87 41.78
C THR A 5 11.18 -1.58 40.53
N ARG A 6 12.00 -2.51 40.02
CA ARG A 6 11.75 -3.29 38.81
C ARG A 6 11.80 -4.78 39.17
N GLU A 7 10.81 -5.53 38.74
CA GLU A 7 10.67 -6.96 38.97
C GLU A 7 10.33 -7.66 37.66
N ASN A 8 11.03 -8.74 37.32
CA ASN A 8 10.69 -9.54 36.16
C ASN A 8 9.49 -10.44 36.48
N ILE A 9 8.47 -10.38 35.63
CA ILE A 9 7.20 -11.12 35.82
C ILE A 9 6.89 -12.07 34.66
N GLY A 10 7.79 -12.17 33.68
CA GLY A 10 7.66 -13.06 32.53
C GLY A 10 8.72 -12.80 31.46
N LEU A 11 8.61 -13.55 30.36
CA LEU A 11 9.49 -13.37 29.21
C LEU A 11 9.32 -11.96 28.63
N LEU A 12 10.40 -11.17 28.69
CA LEU A 12 10.43 -9.77 28.24
C LEU A 12 9.31 -8.92 28.85
N ASN A 13 8.86 -9.27 30.05
CA ASN A 13 7.75 -8.60 30.73
C ASN A 13 8.14 -8.28 32.17
N ASP A 14 8.12 -7.00 32.51
CA ASP A 14 8.53 -6.50 33.82
C ASP A 14 7.45 -5.67 34.48
N LYS A 15 7.41 -5.71 35.81
CA LYS A 15 6.64 -4.84 36.68
C LYS A 15 7.55 -3.73 37.21
N ILE A 16 7.19 -2.48 36.94
CA ILE A 16 7.84 -1.31 37.52
C ILE A 16 6.91 -0.72 38.57
N THR A 17 7.36 -0.66 39.82
CA THR A 17 6.61 -0.05 40.93
C THR A 17 7.29 1.26 41.34
N VAL A 18 6.54 2.35 41.24
CA VAL A 18 6.96 3.70 41.63
C VAL A 18 6.30 4.04 42.96
N LYS A 19 7.12 4.28 43.98
CA LYS A 19 6.69 4.76 45.29
C LYS A 19 7.03 6.22 45.43
N VAL A 20 6.02 7.06 45.64
CA VAL A 20 6.20 8.49 45.87
C VAL A 20 5.90 8.82 47.32
N ALA A 21 6.89 9.43 48.00
CA ALA A 21 6.72 9.89 49.35
C ALA A 21 6.01 11.25 49.37
N LYS A 22 5.49 11.62 50.54
CA LYS A 22 4.75 12.87 50.76
C LYS A 22 5.53 14.11 50.27
N GLU A 23 6.83 14.12 50.49
CA GLU A 23 7.71 15.23 50.16
C GLU A 23 7.88 15.43 48.65
N ASP A 24 7.67 14.37 47.86
CA ASP A 24 7.93 14.37 46.42
C ASP A 24 6.82 15.11 45.65
N TYR A 25 5.57 15.08 46.12
CA TYR A 25 4.42 15.68 45.43
C TYR A 25 3.81 16.91 46.14
N LEU A 26 3.96 17.04 47.47
CA LEU A 26 3.26 18.11 48.21
C LEU A 26 3.68 19.52 47.81
N SER A 27 4.98 19.74 47.58
CA SER A 27 5.48 21.07 47.18
C SER A 27 4.91 21.47 45.82
N SER A 28 4.83 20.52 44.88
CA SER A 28 4.23 20.73 43.56
C SER A 28 2.74 21.04 43.69
N PHE A 29 2.01 20.26 44.50
CA PHE A 29 0.60 20.49 44.79
C PHE A 29 0.30 21.89 45.35
N GLU A 30 1.04 22.34 46.36
CA GLU A 30 0.84 23.67 46.95
C GLU A 30 1.12 24.78 45.93
N LYS A 31 2.15 24.60 45.09
CA LYS A 31 2.49 25.52 44.01
C LYS A 31 1.39 25.56 42.95
N THR A 32 0.84 24.42 42.54
CA THR A 32 -0.24 24.32 41.57
C THR A 32 -1.52 24.95 42.10
N LEU A 33 -1.88 24.72 43.36
CA LEU A 33 -3.02 25.41 44.00
C LEU A 33 -2.88 26.93 44.00
N LYS A 34 -1.67 27.44 44.32
CA LYS A 34 -1.38 28.87 44.32
C LYS A 34 -1.44 29.47 42.91
N ASN A 35 -1.10 28.69 41.89
CA ASN A 35 -1.21 29.13 40.50
C ASN A 35 -2.66 29.11 40.04
N TYR A 36 -3.42 28.06 40.38
CA TYR A 36 -4.84 27.96 40.05
C TYR A 36 -5.66 29.08 40.72
N SER A 37 -5.33 29.47 41.96
CA SER A 37 -6.01 30.60 42.62
C SER A 37 -5.83 31.94 41.90
N LYS A 38 -4.73 32.11 41.14
CA LYS A 38 -4.46 33.31 40.34
C LYS A 38 -5.25 33.35 39.03
N THR A 39 -5.64 32.19 38.50
CA THR A 39 -6.32 32.07 37.20
C THR A 39 -7.81 31.75 37.32
N ALA A 40 -8.25 31.18 38.46
CA ALA A 40 -9.60 30.77 38.72
C ALA A 40 -10.61 31.93 38.63
N ASN A 41 -11.74 31.65 37.98
CA ASN A 41 -12.89 32.54 37.87
C ASN A 41 -14.05 31.93 38.66
N ILE A 42 -14.30 32.43 39.87
CA ILE A 42 -15.35 31.92 40.76
C ILE A 42 -16.35 33.04 41.05
N PRO A 43 -17.67 32.80 40.87
CA PRO A 43 -18.71 33.78 41.19
C PRO A 43 -18.55 34.34 42.60
N GLY A 44 -18.58 35.67 42.73
CA GLY A 44 -18.38 36.38 44.00
C GLY A 44 -16.94 36.77 44.32
N PHE A 45 -15.93 36.32 43.55
CA PHE A 45 -14.53 36.71 43.71
C PHE A 45 -13.99 37.37 42.45
N ARG A 46 -13.20 38.43 42.62
CA ARG A 46 -12.44 39.02 41.52
C ARG A 46 -11.40 38.01 41.03
N LYS A 47 -11.29 37.83 39.70
CA LYS A 47 -10.30 36.94 39.07
C LYS A 47 -8.92 37.13 39.70
N GLY A 48 -8.33 36.03 40.18
CA GLY A 48 -7.02 36.01 40.83
C GLY A 48 -6.98 36.38 42.32
N MET A 49 -8.12 36.75 42.92
CA MET A 49 -8.26 37.05 44.35
C MET A 49 -9.05 35.99 45.11
N VAL A 50 -9.23 34.79 44.52
CA VAL A 50 -9.88 33.67 45.21
C VAL A 50 -8.93 33.12 46.26
N PRO A 51 -9.32 33.01 47.55
CA PRO A 51 -8.48 32.40 48.57
C PRO A 51 -8.11 30.95 48.22
N THR A 52 -6.84 30.60 48.38
CA THR A 52 -6.33 29.23 48.11
C THR A 52 -7.05 28.17 48.92
N GLY A 53 -7.47 28.47 50.16
CA GLY A 53 -8.27 27.55 50.98
C GLY A 53 -9.65 27.23 50.39
N MET A 54 -10.27 28.17 49.67
CA MET A 54 -11.56 27.93 48.99
C MET A 54 -11.37 27.06 47.75
N ILE A 55 -10.35 27.36 46.94
CA ILE A 55 -9.93 26.52 45.81
C ILE A 55 -9.62 25.10 46.27
N LYS A 56 -8.88 24.95 47.38
CA LYS A 56 -8.54 23.64 47.94
C LYS A 56 -9.79 22.84 48.33
N LYS A 57 -10.84 23.49 48.83
CA LYS A 57 -12.12 22.81 49.12
C LYS A 57 -12.87 22.38 47.86
N MET A 58 -12.82 23.15 46.78
CA MET A 58 -13.58 22.89 45.56
C MET A 58 -12.87 21.93 44.59
N HIS A 59 -11.56 22.09 44.41
CA HIS A 59 -10.75 21.38 43.41
C HIS A 59 -9.51 20.69 44.00
N GLY A 60 -9.24 20.86 45.30
CA GLY A 60 -7.98 20.41 45.89
C GLY A 60 -7.75 18.91 45.77
N GLN A 61 -8.78 18.08 45.92
CA GLN A 61 -8.63 16.64 45.77
C GLN A 61 -8.25 16.23 44.33
N ALA A 62 -8.87 16.82 43.31
CA ALA A 62 -8.54 16.55 41.91
C ALA A 62 -7.10 17.00 41.60
N VAL A 63 -6.76 18.24 41.94
CA VAL A 63 -5.39 18.77 41.75
C VAL A 63 -4.36 17.95 42.52
N PHE A 64 -4.69 17.47 43.72
CA PHE A 64 -3.80 16.61 44.50
C PHE A 64 -3.58 15.25 43.82
N THR A 65 -4.65 14.64 43.30
CA THR A 65 -4.60 13.38 42.55
C THR A 65 -3.74 13.54 41.31
N ASP A 66 -3.96 14.60 40.52
CA ASP A 66 -3.21 14.89 39.30
C ASP A 66 -1.72 15.10 39.59
N GLU A 67 -1.37 15.83 40.66
CA GLU A 67 0.03 16.08 41.02
C GLU A 67 0.75 14.82 41.51
N VAL A 68 0.06 13.94 42.25
CA VAL A 68 0.60 12.62 42.62
C VAL A 68 0.85 11.79 41.36
N LEU A 69 -0.14 11.64 40.46
CA LEU A 69 0.00 10.85 39.23
C LEU A 69 1.06 11.41 38.29
N LYS A 70 1.15 12.75 38.17
CA LYS A 70 2.18 13.41 37.38
C LYS A 70 3.58 13.19 37.95
N THR A 71 3.73 13.16 39.27
CA THR A 71 5.00 12.82 39.91
C THR A 71 5.36 11.38 39.62
N VAL A 72 4.40 10.45 39.71
CA VAL A 72 4.59 9.03 39.38
C VAL A 72 5.02 8.85 37.91
N GLU A 73 4.34 9.48 36.96
CA GLU A 73 4.67 9.42 35.53
C GLU A 73 6.07 9.96 35.24
N LYS A 74 6.43 11.08 35.89
CA LYS A 74 7.77 11.67 35.76
C LYS A 74 8.86 10.73 36.27
N GLU A 75 8.68 10.14 37.46
CA GLU A 75 9.67 9.23 38.04
C GLU A 75 9.76 7.92 37.23
N LEU A 76 8.63 7.40 36.74
CA LEU A 76 8.60 6.24 35.82
C LEU A 76 9.41 6.53 34.55
N THR A 77 9.14 7.67 33.90
CA THR A 77 9.80 8.07 32.66
C THR A 77 11.30 8.26 32.89
N SER A 78 11.67 8.96 33.97
CA SER A 78 13.07 9.21 34.33
C SER A 78 13.82 7.90 34.60
N PHE A 79 13.18 6.93 35.26
CA PHE A 79 13.76 5.61 35.50
C PHE A 79 13.96 4.82 34.19
N MET A 80 12.96 4.79 33.31
CA MET A 80 13.07 4.10 32.01
C MET A 80 14.17 4.72 31.13
N GLU A 81 14.30 6.04 31.13
CA GLU A 81 15.38 6.75 30.43
C GLU A 81 16.76 6.45 31.02
N SER A 82 16.90 6.46 32.36
CA SER A 82 18.19 6.20 33.02
C SER A 82 18.67 4.77 32.83
N GLU A 83 17.74 3.81 32.85
CA GLU A 83 18.01 2.39 32.62
C GLU A 83 18.07 2.04 31.13
N LYS A 84 17.76 3.02 30.24
CA LYS A 84 17.68 2.85 28.77
C LYS A 84 16.80 1.67 28.36
N LEU A 85 15.65 1.53 29.01
CA LEU A 85 14.73 0.44 28.71
C LEU A 85 14.11 0.66 27.32
N GLU A 86 14.41 -0.24 26.41
CA GLU A 86 13.68 -0.33 25.14
C GLU A 86 12.40 -1.12 25.37
N ILE A 87 11.24 -0.46 25.30
CA ILE A 87 9.94 -1.07 25.54
C ILE A 87 9.06 -1.04 24.30
N PHE A 88 8.10 -1.95 24.24
CA PHE A 88 6.97 -1.87 23.33
C PHE A 88 5.93 -0.89 23.88
N ALA A 89 5.55 0.08 23.06
CA ALA A 89 4.50 1.05 23.35
C ALA A 89 4.68 1.78 24.70
N GLN A 90 3.57 2.05 25.40
CA GLN A 90 3.56 2.74 26.70
C GLN A 90 3.34 1.75 27.86
N PRO A 91 3.87 2.02 29.06
CA PRO A 91 3.60 1.21 30.25
C PRO A 91 2.11 1.10 30.57
N LEU A 92 1.64 -0.11 30.86
CA LEU A 92 0.24 -0.35 31.22
C LEU A 92 0.05 -0.30 32.74
N PRO A 93 -0.88 0.50 33.28
CA PRO A 93 -1.14 0.52 34.71
C PRO A 93 -1.74 -0.82 35.17
N LEU A 94 -1.26 -1.36 36.28
CA LEU A 94 -1.80 -2.58 36.87
C LEU A 94 -3.08 -2.33 37.67
N SER A 95 -3.95 -3.34 37.76
CA SER A 95 -5.26 -3.26 38.44
C SER A 95 -5.17 -2.99 39.95
N GLU A 96 -4.00 -3.22 40.56
CA GLU A 96 -3.73 -2.87 41.95
C GLU A 96 -3.63 -1.35 42.19
N ASN A 97 -3.46 -0.55 41.13
CA ASN A 97 -3.47 0.89 41.21
C ASN A 97 -4.89 1.41 41.49
N ASP A 98 -5.13 1.88 42.71
CA ASP A 98 -6.41 2.50 43.06
C ASP A 98 -6.24 4.00 43.37
N ALA A 99 -6.53 4.83 42.37
CA ALA A 99 -6.49 6.29 42.51
C ALA A 99 -7.45 6.82 43.59
N ARG A 100 -8.47 6.05 44.00
CA ARG A 100 -9.41 6.45 45.08
C ARG A 100 -8.75 6.43 46.46
N GLN A 101 -7.62 5.73 46.62
CA GLN A 101 -6.85 5.74 47.86
C GLN A 101 -6.08 7.06 48.06
N ILE A 102 -5.89 7.82 46.99
CA ILE A 102 -5.24 9.13 47.06
C ILE A 102 -6.15 10.08 47.84
N ASN A 103 -5.68 10.55 49.00
CA ASN A 103 -6.48 11.41 49.88
C ASN A 103 -5.70 12.67 50.26
N MET A 104 -6.17 13.82 49.79
CA MET A 104 -5.56 15.12 50.09
C MET A 104 -5.57 15.43 51.60
N ASN A 105 -6.55 14.92 52.35
CA ASN A 105 -6.68 15.17 53.79
C ASN A 105 -5.77 14.25 54.63
N ASN A 106 -5.28 13.15 54.05
CA ASN A 106 -4.33 12.26 54.69
C ASN A 106 -3.18 11.91 53.72
N PRO A 107 -2.26 12.85 53.44
CA PRO A 107 -1.13 12.60 52.55
C PRO A 107 -0.20 11.53 53.13
N THR A 108 0.00 10.43 52.41
CA THR A 108 0.87 9.31 52.77
C THR A 108 1.81 8.95 51.62
N GLU A 109 2.63 7.92 51.78
CA GLU A 109 3.27 7.28 50.64
C GLU A 109 2.20 6.63 49.74
N TYR A 110 2.39 6.71 48.43
CA TYR A 110 1.58 6.03 47.43
C TYR A 110 2.47 5.18 46.53
N ALA A 111 2.00 3.99 46.19
CA ALA A 111 2.68 3.06 45.28
C ALA A 111 1.81 2.79 44.06
N PHE A 112 2.40 2.93 42.87
CA PHE A 112 1.75 2.61 41.60
C PHE A 112 2.63 1.65 40.82
N ALA A 113 2.03 0.59 40.29
CA ALA A 113 2.73 -0.41 39.52
C ALA A 113 2.27 -0.42 38.06
N PHE A 114 3.23 -0.63 37.18
CA PHE A 114 3.07 -0.63 35.73
C PHE A 114 3.68 -1.90 35.15
N GLU A 115 3.01 -2.49 34.17
CA GLU A 115 3.51 -3.58 33.35
C GLU A 115 4.18 -3.00 32.10
N VAL A 116 5.38 -3.46 31.77
CA VAL A 116 6.13 -3.06 30.57
C VAL A 116 6.57 -4.28 29.77
N GLY A 117 6.28 -4.30 28.48
CA GLY A 117 6.87 -5.26 27.55
C GLY A 117 8.20 -4.72 27.03
N LEU A 118 9.28 -5.44 27.26
CA LEU A 118 10.61 -5.10 26.77
C LEU A 118 10.77 -5.53 25.31
N LYS A 119 11.51 -4.73 24.53
CA LYS A 119 11.97 -5.17 23.21
C LYS A 119 13.06 -6.25 23.39
N PRO A 120 12.99 -7.35 22.61
CA PRO A 120 14.03 -8.38 22.64
C PRO A 120 15.34 -7.88 22.05
N GLU A 121 16.45 -8.39 22.56
CA GLU A 121 17.68 -8.48 21.77
C GLU A 121 17.58 -9.71 20.86
N PHE A 122 17.88 -9.54 19.57
CA PHE A 122 17.86 -10.61 18.58
C PHE A 122 18.94 -10.40 17.53
N GLU A 123 19.40 -11.44 16.86
CA GLU A 123 20.31 -11.34 15.72
C GLU A 123 19.55 -11.59 14.41
N ILE A 124 19.87 -10.81 13.38
CA ILE A 124 19.23 -10.94 12.07
C ILE A 124 19.80 -12.17 11.36
N ALA A 125 18.96 -12.86 10.61
CA ALA A 125 19.39 -13.97 9.76
C ALA A 125 20.58 -13.58 8.86
N ASP A 126 21.57 -14.45 8.78
CA ASP A 126 22.77 -14.25 7.97
C ASP A 126 22.46 -14.55 6.50
N LEU A 127 22.13 -13.49 5.74
CA LEU A 127 21.78 -13.57 4.32
C LEU A 127 22.87 -14.21 3.44
N SER A 128 24.13 -14.24 3.88
CA SER A 128 25.21 -14.85 3.11
C SER A 128 25.11 -16.38 3.05
N LYS A 129 24.38 -16.99 3.99
CA LYS A 129 24.15 -18.45 4.03
C LYS A 129 22.95 -18.88 3.19
N GLU A 130 22.13 -17.93 2.77
CA GLU A 130 20.88 -18.17 2.07
C GLU A 130 21.12 -18.27 0.56
N GLN A 131 20.53 -19.29 -0.06
CA GLN A 131 20.62 -19.52 -1.50
C GLN A 131 19.30 -19.15 -2.17
N ILE A 132 19.12 -17.86 -2.42
CA ILE A 132 17.94 -17.35 -3.13
C ILE A 132 18.25 -17.21 -4.62
N ALA A 133 17.31 -17.57 -5.48
CA ALA A 133 17.45 -17.43 -6.93
C ALA A 133 17.18 -15.98 -7.36
N ARG A 134 18.08 -15.42 -8.18
CA ARG A 134 17.83 -14.19 -8.94
C ARG A 134 17.53 -14.57 -10.38
N TYR A 135 16.27 -14.38 -10.78
CA TYR A 135 15.84 -14.76 -12.12
C TYR A 135 16.23 -13.72 -13.16
N SER A 136 16.60 -14.19 -14.35
CA SER A 136 16.75 -13.36 -15.54
C SER A 136 15.83 -13.97 -16.60
N VAL A 137 14.85 -13.21 -17.05
CA VAL A 137 13.88 -13.72 -18.02
C VAL A 137 14.49 -13.70 -19.41
N ASP A 138 14.42 -14.83 -20.11
CA ASP A 138 14.94 -14.95 -21.47
C ASP A 138 14.02 -14.21 -22.44
N ILE A 139 14.54 -13.16 -23.07
CA ILE A 139 13.78 -12.38 -24.06
C ILE A 139 13.95 -13.00 -25.44
N THR A 140 12.84 -13.47 -25.99
CA THR A 140 12.78 -14.11 -27.31
C THR A 140 12.46 -13.11 -28.42
N ASP A 141 12.82 -13.44 -29.66
CA ASP A 141 12.50 -12.61 -30.83
C ASP A 141 10.98 -12.45 -31.01
N ASP A 142 10.19 -13.47 -30.65
CA ASP A 142 8.73 -13.42 -30.71
C ASP A 142 8.16 -12.34 -29.78
N MET A 143 8.72 -12.19 -28.57
CA MET A 143 8.31 -11.12 -27.65
C MET A 143 8.64 -9.74 -28.22
N ILE A 144 9.82 -9.59 -28.83
CA ILE A 144 10.22 -8.32 -29.47
C ILE A 144 9.28 -8.01 -30.64
N ASN A 145 8.93 -9.02 -31.45
CA ASN A 145 8.01 -8.87 -32.58
C ASN A 145 6.61 -8.48 -32.12
N GLN A 146 6.07 -9.13 -31.08
CA GLN A 146 4.76 -8.82 -30.53
C GLN A 146 4.69 -7.39 -29.97
N GLU A 147 5.72 -6.96 -29.24
CA GLU A 147 5.77 -5.62 -28.67
C GLU A 147 5.97 -4.55 -29.75
N ALA A 148 6.83 -4.82 -30.74
CA ALA A 148 6.97 -3.97 -31.93
C ALA A 148 5.64 -3.80 -32.67
N GLU A 149 4.91 -4.89 -32.90
CA GLU A 149 3.59 -4.86 -33.53
C GLU A 149 2.58 -4.06 -32.69
N ARG A 150 2.58 -4.24 -31.37
CA ARG A 150 1.73 -3.47 -30.45
C ARG A 150 2.01 -1.97 -30.56
N LEU A 151 3.28 -1.57 -30.62
CA LEU A 151 3.68 -0.18 -30.80
C LEU A 151 3.26 0.36 -32.19
N GLN A 152 3.46 -0.42 -33.26
CA GLN A 152 3.04 -0.04 -34.61
C GLN A 152 1.52 0.17 -34.71
N LEU A 153 0.72 -0.65 -34.02
CA LEU A 153 -0.73 -0.49 -33.94
C LEU A 153 -1.12 0.74 -33.10
N ARG A 154 -0.45 0.96 -31.97
CA ARG A 154 -0.70 2.11 -31.08
C ARG A 154 -0.46 3.45 -31.79
N HIS A 155 0.56 3.51 -32.64
CA HIS A 155 0.89 4.69 -33.46
C HIS A 155 0.38 4.57 -34.90
N GLY A 156 -0.43 3.54 -35.17
CA GLY A 156 -0.99 3.28 -36.49
C GLY A 156 -2.04 4.31 -36.88
N LYS A 157 -2.34 4.36 -38.17
CA LYS A 157 -3.33 5.27 -38.73
C LYS A 157 -4.67 4.57 -38.85
N MET A 158 -5.72 5.17 -38.28
CA MET A 158 -7.08 4.71 -38.51
C MET A 158 -7.48 4.98 -39.96
N THR A 159 -7.89 3.92 -40.65
CA THR A 159 -8.41 3.94 -42.02
C THR A 159 -9.81 3.34 -42.06
N GLU A 160 -10.51 3.60 -43.16
CA GLU A 160 -11.90 3.18 -43.37
C GLU A 160 -11.99 2.33 -44.65
N PRO A 161 -11.61 1.04 -44.59
CA PRO A 161 -11.71 0.19 -45.77
C PRO A 161 -13.17 -0.04 -46.18
N GLU A 162 -13.39 -0.32 -47.46
CA GLU A 162 -14.74 -0.55 -48.00
C GLU A 162 -15.38 -1.85 -47.50
N GLU A 163 -14.55 -2.84 -47.16
CA GLU A 163 -14.98 -4.16 -46.73
C GLU A 163 -14.10 -4.71 -45.61
N VAL A 164 -14.67 -5.62 -44.83
CA VAL A 164 -13.95 -6.39 -43.82
C VAL A 164 -13.01 -7.37 -44.52
N SER A 165 -11.71 -7.23 -44.29
CA SER A 165 -10.65 -7.99 -44.93
C SER A 165 -9.86 -8.90 -43.99
N GLY A 166 -10.04 -8.74 -42.67
CA GLY A 166 -9.39 -9.58 -41.66
C GLY A 166 -9.80 -9.30 -40.22
N ASP A 167 -9.16 -10.01 -39.31
CA ASP A 167 -9.52 -10.05 -37.88
C ASP A 167 -9.19 -8.76 -37.11
N ASP A 168 -8.28 -7.96 -37.65
CA ASP A 168 -7.88 -6.66 -37.09
C ASP A 168 -8.79 -5.50 -37.52
N ASN A 169 -9.80 -5.76 -38.35
CA ASN A 169 -10.83 -4.77 -38.63
C ASN A 169 -11.66 -4.46 -37.38
N VAL A 170 -12.04 -3.19 -37.24
CA VAL A 170 -12.94 -2.69 -36.19
C VAL A 170 -14.30 -2.43 -36.83
N LEU A 171 -15.34 -3.11 -36.37
CA LEU A 171 -16.70 -2.88 -36.83
C LEU A 171 -17.39 -1.91 -35.89
N ASN A 172 -17.75 -0.74 -36.40
CA ASN A 172 -18.73 0.11 -35.74
C ASN A 172 -20.10 -0.40 -36.16
N ILE A 173 -20.88 -0.81 -35.18
CA ILE A 173 -22.13 -1.53 -35.38
C ILE A 173 -23.23 -0.91 -34.53
N THR A 174 -24.44 -0.94 -35.05
CA THR A 174 -25.64 -0.69 -34.26
C THR A 174 -26.31 -2.03 -34.02
N PHE A 175 -26.38 -2.43 -32.75
CA PHE A 175 -27.20 -3.55 -32.31
C PHE A 175 -28.65 -3.10 -32.19
N ILE A 176 -29.57 -3.85 -32.79
CA ILE A 176 -31.02 -3.65 -32.70
C ILE A 176 -31.64 -4.99 -32.31
N GLU A 177 -32.33 -5.07 -31.19
CA GLU A 177 -32.94 -6.31 -30.69
C GLU A 177 -34.06 -6.79 -31.63
N THR A 178 -34.02 -8.08 -31.99
CA THR A 178 -34.98 -8.69 -32.91
C THR A 178 -35.48 -10.03 -32.40
N ASP A 179 -36.54 -10.55 -33.02
CA ASP A 179 -36.84 -11.98 -32.98
C ASP A 179 -35.83 -12.79 -33.83
N ALA A 180 -35.99 -14.12 -33.84
CA ALA A 180 -35.14 -15.04 -34.62
C ALA A 180 -35.28 -14.87 -36.14
N ASP A 181 -36.38 -14.30 -36.61
CA ASP A 181 -36.65 -14.02 -38.02
C ASP A 181 -36.11 -12.64 -38.45
N GLY A 182 -35.58 -11.87 -37.50
CA GLY A 182 -35.02 -10.54 -37.74
C GLY A 182 -36.05 -9.41 -37.72
N ASN A 183 -37.24 -9.60 -37.14
CA ASN A 183 -38.18 -8.50 -36.93
C ASN A 183 -37.80 -7.71 -35.67
N GLU A 184 -37.76 -6.38 -35.78
CA GLU A 184 -37.42 -5.50 -34.64
C GLU A 184 -38.51 -5.58 -33.57
N LEU A 185 -38.08 -5.71 -32.31
CA LEU A 185 -39.00 -5.76 -31.18
C LEU A 185 -39.44 -4.33 -30.80
N GLU A 186 -40.74 -4.14 -30.58
CA GLU A 186 -41.27 -2.86 -30.13
C GLU A 186 -40.76 -2.54 -28.71
N GLY A 187 -39.98 -1.46 -28.57
CA GLY A 187 -39.29 -1.12 -27.32
C GLY A 187 -38.03 -1.95 -27.02
N GLY A 188 -37.52 -2.69 -28.01
CA GLY A 188 -36.28 -3.47 -27.89
C GLY A 188 -35.02 -2.61 -27.81
N ILE A 189 -33.91 -3.23 -27.40
CA ILE A 189 -32.62 -2.56 -27.22
C ILE A 189 -32.07 -2.06 -28.55
N ARG A 190 -31.60 -0.81 -28.57
CA ARG A 190 -30.85 -0.22 -29.68
C ARG A 190 -29.63 0.52 -29.16
N LYS A 191 -28.43 0.05 -29.54
CA LYS A 191 -27.17 0.66 -29.06
C LYS A 191 -26.05 0.55 -30.09
N ASP A 192 -25.24 1.59 -30.16
CA ASP A 192 -24.03 1.62 -30.98
C ASP A 192 -22.84 1.08 -30.19
N ASN A 193 -22.00 0.27 -30.84
CA ASN A 193 -20.80 -0.33 -30.27
C ASN A 193 -19.68 -0.41 -31.33
N SER A 194 -18.44 -0.56 -30.88
CA SER A 194 -17.26 -0.71 -31.73
C SER A 194 -16.52 -1.99 -31.32
N VAL A 195 -16.51 -2.99 -32.21
CA VAL A 195 -16.08 -4.36 -31.89
C VAL A 195 -15.02 -4.80 -32.90
N LEU A 196 -13.86 -5.26 -32.42
CA LEU A 196 -12.85 -5.87 -33.30
C LEU A 196 -13.34 -7.24 -33.79
N VAL A 197 -13.08 -7.55 -35.06
CA VAL A 197 -13.46 -8.84 -35.65
C VAL A 197 -12.86 -10.02 -34.87
N LYS A 198 -11.64 -9.88 -34.34
CA LYS A 198 -11.01 -10.91 -33.48
C LYS A 198 -11.75 -11.24 -32.19
N TYR A 199 -12.64 -10.36 -31.70
CA TYR A 199 -13.45 -10.63 -30.51
C TYR A 199 -14.65 -11.53 -30.79
N PHE A 200 -15.01 -11.71 -32.06
CA PHE A 200 -15.95 -12.74 -32.45
C PHE A 200 -15.27 -14.12 -32.38
N LEU A 201 -16.07 -15.14 -32.08
CA LEU A 201 -15.63 -16.54 -32.12
C LEU A 201 -15.01 -16.85 -33.48
N GLU A 202 -13.92 -17.63 -33.48
CA GLU A 202 -13.17 -17.97 -34.70
C GLU A 202 -14.08 -18.58 -35.78
N GLU A 203 -15.05 -19.40 -35.37
CA GLU A 203 -16.07 -20.00 -36.25
C GLU A 203 -17.05 -18.97 -36.86
N TYR A 204 -17.22 -17.81 -36.20
CA TYR A 204 -18.14 -16.76 -36.61
C TYR A 204 -17.49 -15.74 -37.57
N ARG A 205 -16.17 -15.50 -37.45
CA ARG A 205 -15.43 -14.52 -38.27
C ARG A 205 -15.62 -14.66 -39.79
N PRO A 206 -15.69 -15.87 -40.38
CA PRO A 206 -15.94 -16.03 -41.83
C PRO A 206 -17.24 -15.37 -42.32
N THR A 207 -18.25 -15.22 -41.46
CA THR A 207 -19.52 -14.56 -41.82
C THR A 207 -19.39 -13.04 -41.99
N LEU A 208 -18.33 -12.46 -41.41
CA LEU A 208 -18.04 -11.04 -41.42
C LEU A 208 -17.13 -10.64 -42.59
N MET A 209 -16.37 -11.58 -43.13
CA MET A 209 -15.44 -11.32 -44.24
C MET A 209 -16.19 -10.83 -45.50
N GLY A 210 -15.67 -9.77 -46.11
CA GLY A 210 -16.26 -9.12 -47.28
C GLY A 210 -17.48 -8.24 -46.99
N LYS A 211 -17.94 -8.15 -45.73
CA LYS A 211 -19.05 -7.27 -45.35
C LYS A 211 -18.67 -5.81 -45.44
N LYS A 212 -19.63 -4.96 -45.78
CA LYS A 212 -19.43 -3.53 -46.03
C LYS A 212 -20.28 -2.69 -45.10
N LYS A 213 -20.07 -1.37 -45.19
CA LYS A 213 -21.00 -0.41 -44.60
C LYS A 213 -22.43 -0.68 -45.12
N ASP A 214 -23.39 -0.54 -44.22
CA ASP A 214 -24.83 -0.76 -44.39
C ASP A 214 -25.25 -2.24 -44.52
N ASP A 215 -24.32 -3.19 -44.46
CA ASP A 215 -24.68 -4.61 -44.35
C ASP A 215 -25.29 -4.92 -42.98
N VAL A 216 -26.28 -5.81 -42.99
CA VAL A 216 -26.99 -6.26 -41.79
C VAL A 216 -26.82 -7.76 -41.62
N LEU A 217 -26.50 -8.16 -40.40
CA LEU A 217 -26.47 -9.57 -39.99
C LEU A 217 -27.42 -9.79 -38.84
N ILE A 218 -28.15 -10.92 -38.84
CA ILE A 218 -28.89 -11.37 -37.66
C ILE A 218 -27.94 -12.23 -36.84
N VAL A 219 -27.69 -11.81 -35.61
CA VAL A 219 -26.68 -12.41 -34.73
C VAL A 219 -27.35 -12.86 -33.44
N GLN A 220 -27.03 -14.06 -32.99
CA GLN A 220 -27.32 -14.52 -31.64
C GLN A 220 -26.06 -14.32 -30.81
N LEU A 221 -26.13 -13.57 -29.72
CA LEU A 221 -24.93 -13.13 -28.99
C LEU A 221 -24.08 -14.33 -28.51
N SER A 222 -24.71 -15.38 -27.98
CA SER A 222 -24.06 -16.63 -27.53
C SER A 222 -23.33 -17.40 -28.65
N LYS A 223 -23.69 -17.17 -29.92
CA LYS A 223 -23.04 -17.79 -31.09
C LYS A 223 -21.99 -16.90 -31.74
N ALA A 224 -22.00 -15.61 -31.43
CA ALA A 224 -21.07 -14.64 -31.99
C ALA A 224 -19.85 -14.42 -31.09
N PHE A 225 -20.00 -14.55 -29.76
CA PHE A 225 -18.98 -14.19 -28.76
C PHE A 225 -18.70 -15.32 -27.76
N GLY A 226 -17.45 -15.44 -27.31
CA GLY A 226 -17.05 -16.35 -26.23
C GLY A 226 -17.41 -15.80 -24.85
N GLU A 227 -17.28 -16.59 -23.78
CA GLU A 227 -17.74 -16.23 -22.42
C GLU A 227 -17.23 -14.87 -21.93
N LYS A 228 -15.91 -14.64 -22.04
CA LYS A 228 -15.28 -13.39 -21.64
C LYS A 228 -15.81 -12.23 -22.46
N GLU A 229 -15.91 -12.40 -23.79
CA GLU A 229 -16.33 -11.32 -24.67
C GLU A 229 -17.83 -11.00 -24.57
N LEU A 230 -18.62 -12.03 -24.34
CA LEU A 230 -20.07 -11.93 -24.15
C LEU A 230 -20.40 -11.12 -22.90
N GLU A 231 -19.63 -11.27 -21.81
CA GLU A 231 -19.88 -10.57 -20.55
C GLU A 231 -19.83 -9.03 -20.71
N TRP A 232 -18.85 -8.49 -21.44
CA TRP A 232 -18.77 -7.05 -21.66
C TRP A 232 -19.81 -6.55 -22.65
N ILE A 233 -20.16 -7.34 -23.66
CA ILE A 233 -21.21 -6.98 -24.63
C ILE A 233 -22.59 -6.96 -23.98
N LEU A 234 -22.92 -7.94 -23.14
CA LEU A 234 -24.18 -7.97 -22.40
C LEU A 234 -24.31 -6.75 -21.48
N ASN A 235 -23.24 -6.41 -20.76
CA ASN A 235 -23.20 -5.22 -19.90
C ASN A 235 -23.38 -3.93 -20.72
N ASP A 236 -22.65 -3.81 -21.83
CA ASP A 236 -22.79 -2.66 -22.72
C ASP A 236 -24.24 -2.52 -23.23
N LEU A 237 -24.88 -3.61 -23.65
CA LEU A 237 -26.27 -3.61 -24.11
C LEU A 237 -27.31 -3.40 -23.00
N GLY A 238 -26.88 -3.28 -21.74
CA GLY A 238 -27.78 -3.08 -20.59
C GLY A 238 -28.56 -4.33 -20.19
N LEU A 239 -28.10 -5.50 -20.61
CA LEU A 239 -28.70 -6.78 -20.24
C LEU A 239 -28.14 -7.24 -18.88
N ALA A 240 -29.02 -7.70 -18.00
CA ALA A 240 -28.62 -8.16 -16.67
C ALA A 240 -27.76 -9.43 -16.78
N LYS A 241 -26.62 -9.47 -16.08
CA LYS A 241 -25.73 -10.64 -16.03
C LYS A 241 -26.43 -11.91 -15.52
N ASP A 242 -27.49 -11.74 -14.73
CA ASP A 242 -28.19 -12.82 -14.05
C ASP A 242 -29.39 -13.33 -14.86
N ASP A 243 -29.66 -12.76 -16.04
CA ASP A 243 -30.71 -13.22 -16.95
C ASP A 243 -30.16 -14.33 -17.86
N PRO A 244 -30.51 -15.60 -17.64
CA PRO A 244 -30.01 -16.71 -18.44
C PRO A 244 -30.49 -16.67 -19.89
N SER A 245 -31.52 -15.86 -20.21
CA SER A 245 -32.02 -15.70 -21.58
C SER A 245 -31.32 -14.58 -22.36
N ALA A 246 -30.55 -13.73 -21.70
CA ALA A 246 -29.93 -12.55 -22.31
C ALA A 246 -28.92 -12.91 -23.41
N ALA A 247 -28.16 -13.99 -23.22
CA ALA A 247 -27.18 -14.48 -24.19
C ALA A 247 -27.83 -15.06 -25.46
N ASP A 248 -29.07 -15.56 -25.35
CA ASP A 248 -29.80 -16.19 -26.44
C ASP A 248 -30.68 -15.23 -27.24
N LYS A 249 -30.65 -13.94 -26.90
CA LYS A 249 -31.33 -12.89 -27.65
C LYS A 249 -30.72 -12.70 -29.03
N PHE A 250 -31.58 -12.37 -29.98
CA PHE A 250 -31.20 -12.06 -31.36
C PHE A 250 -31.09 -10.56 -31.55
N PHE A 251 -30.10 -10.14 -32.33
CA PHE A 251 -29.90 -8.76 -32.71
C PHE A 251 -29.64 -8.66 -34.21
N LYS A 252 -30.22 -7.63 -34.84
CA LYS A 252 -29.66 -7.08 -36.07
C LYS A 252 -28.40 -6.31 -35.73
N MET A 253 -27.30 -6.74 -36.30
CA MET A 253 -26.03 -6.04 -36.30
C MET A 253 -25.89 -5.30 -37.62
N LEU A 254 -26.17 -4.00 -37.61
CA LEU A 254 -25.98 -3.11 -38.75
C LEU A 254 -24.56 -2.56 -38.71
N ILE A 255 -23.77 -2.78 -39.76
CA ILE A 255 -22.42 -2.22 -39.88
C ILE A 255 -22.52 -0.77 -40.34
N THR A 256 -22.20 0.18 -39.47
CA THR A 256 -22.23 1.61 -39.79
C THR A 256 -20.90 2.09 -40.38
N LYS A 257 -19.80 1.45 -40.01
CA LYS A 257 -18.45 1.77 -40.49
C LYS A 257 -17.49 0.62 -40.23
N VAL A 258 -16.68 0.29 -41.24
CA VAL A 258 -15.52 -0.60 -41.08
C VAL A 258 -14.28 0.26 -40.86
N GLY A 259 -13.58 0.03 -39.77
CA GLY A 259 -12.30 0.63 -39.44
C GLY A 259 -11.17 -0.38 -39.59
N TYR A 260 -9.97 0.13 -39.86
CA TYR A 260 -8.75 -0.67 -39.82
C TYR A 260 -7.60 0.22 -39.37
N VAL A 261 -6.82 -0.26 -38.41
CA VAL A 261 -5.59 0.44 -38.01
C VAL A 261 -4.47 -0.06 -38.89
N GLU A 262 -4.07 0.75 -39.87
CA GLU A 262 -2.85 0.50 -40.62
C GLU A 262 -1.66 0.66 -39.68
N LYS A 263 -0.88 -0.41 -39.52
CA LYS A 263 0.36 -0.41 -38.74
C LYS A 263 1.27 0.73 -39.22
N ALA A 264 1.81 1.48 -38.28
CA ALA A 264 2.82 2.48 -38.62
C ALA A 264 4.02 1.83 -39.32
N GLU A 265 4.49 2.44 -40.40
CA GLU A 265 5.71 1.99 -41.08
C GLU A 265 6.91 2.14 -40.14
N LEU A 266 7.85 1.19 -40.18
CA LEU A 266 9.08 1.21 -39.39
C LEU A 266 10.06 2.25 -39.96
N ASN A 267 9.78 3.52 -39.72
CA ASN A 267 10.55 4.67 -40.20
C ASN A 267 10.88 5.64 -39.05
N GLU A 268 11.73 6.64 -39.32
CA GLU A 268 12.14 7.63 -38.30
C GLU A 268 10.97 8.40 -37.68
N GLU A 269 9.87 8.62 -38.40
CA GLU A 269 8.69 9.32 -37.88
C GLU A 269 8.00 8.47 -36.81
N PHE A 270 7.80 7.18 -37.08
CA PHE A 270 7.28 6.22 -36.10
C PHE A 270 8.24 6.06 -34.92
N PHE A 271 9.55 5.92 -35.16
CA PHE A 271 10.51 5.74 -34.06
C PHE A 271 10.52 6.93 -33.10
N LYS A 272 10.47 8.17 -33.62
CA LYS A 272 10.34 9.39 -32.80
C LYS A 272 9.01 9.45 -32.06
N ALA A 273 7.93 8.94 -32.64
CA ALA A 273 6.62 8.90 -31.98
C ALA A 273 6.57 7.85 -30.86
N ALA A 274 7.18 6.68 -31.05
CA ALA A 274 7.22 5.60 -30.08
C ALA A 274 8.22 5.88 -28.94
N PHE A 275 9.38 6.45 -29.26
CA PHE A 275 10.48 6.72 -28.32
C PHE A 275 10.96 8.18 -28.44
N PRO A 276 10.15 9.17 -28.00
CA PRO A 276 10.45 10.59 -28.24
C PRO A 276 11.70 11.10 -27.50
N ALA A 277 12.16 10.38 -26.47
CA ALA A 277 13.37 10.71 -25.72
C ALA A 277 14.66 10.09 -26.31
N LYS A 278 14.56 9.26 -27.36
CA LYS A 278 15.69 8.54 -27.95
C LYS A 278 15.81 8.84 -29.45
N GLU A 279 17.03 9.02 -29.92
CA GLU A 279 17.30 9.26 -31.34
C GLU A 279 17.52 7.91 -32.05
N ILE A 280 16.43 7.35 -32.57
CA ILE A 280 16.42 6.05 -33.27
C ILE A 280 16.26 6.30 -34.77
N LYS A 281 17.15 5.70 -35.58
CA LYS A 281 17.21 5.89 -37.04
C LYS A 281 16.96 4.62 -37.83
N THR A 282 17.17 3.46 -37.22
CA THR A 282 17.06 2.16 -37.91
C THR A 282 16.11 1.21 -37.20
N GLU A 283 15.56 0.24 -37.94
CA GLU A 283 14.75 -0.83 -37.36
C GLU A 283 15.53 -1.65 -36.33
N GLU A 284 16.84 -1.86 -36.54
CA GLU A 284 17.69 -2.59 -35.59
C GLU A 284 17.80 -1.85 -34.25
N GLU A 285 18.01 -0.52 -34.29
CA GLU A 285 18.01 0.31 -33.09
C GLU A 285 16.64 0.31 -32.39
N PHE A 286 15.54 0.36 -33.14
CA PHE A 286 14.19 0.25 -32.59
C PHE A 286 13.95 -1.10 -31.90
N ARG A 287 14.33 -2.21 -32.52
CA ARG A 287 14.19 -3.56 -31.94
C ARG A 287 15.03 -3.73 -30.68
N ASN A 288 16.25 -3.18 -30.68
CA ASN A 288 17.11 -3.18 -29.49
C ASN A 288 16.49 -2.36 -28.35
N GLU A 289 15.85 -1.24 -28.67
CA GLU A 289 15.15 -0.43 -27.69
C GLU A 289 13.94 -1.17 -27.09
N VAL A 290 13.10 -1.78 -27.94
CA VAL A 290 11.99 -2.63 -27.50
C VAL A 290 12.49 -3.77 -26.59
N LYS A 291 13.62 -4.40 -26.95
CA LYS A 291 14.25 -5.41 -26.11
C LYS A 291 14.65 -4.86 -24.74
N GLN A 292 15.27 -3.68 -24.67
CA GLN A 292 15.67 -3.05 -23.40
C GLN A 292 14.47 -2.72 -22.51
N ASP A 293 13.36 -2.26 -23.09
CA ASP A 293 12.12 -2.00 -22.36
C ASP A 293 11.54 -3.28 -21.76
N ILE A 294 11.48 -4.35 -22.56
CA ILE A 294 11.05 -5.68 -22.10
C ILE A 294 11.98 -6.20 -20.99
N GLU A 295 13.30 -6.10 -21.16
CA GLU A 295 14.28 -6.49 -20.14
C GLU A 295 14.11 -5.68 -18.86
N THR A 296 13.89 -4.36 -18.95
CA THR A 296 13.69 -3.48 -17.79
C THR A 296 12.43 -3.87 -17.02
N TYR A 297 11.34 -4.16 -17.73
CA TYR A 297 10.10 -4.64 -17.13
C TYR A 297 10.34 -5.94 -16.36
N TRP A 298 10.92 -6.96 -17.00
CA TRP A 298 11.15 -8.26 -16.37
C TRP A 298 12.20 -8.22 -15.26
N ASN A 299 13.24 -7.41 -15.39
CA ASN A 299 14.20 -7.16 -14.32
C ASN A 299 13.54 -6.56 -13.08
N THR A 300 12.56 -5.66 -13.27
CA THR A 300 11.77 -5.11 -12.17
C THR A 300 10.90 -6.19 -11.52
N GLN A 301 10.23 -7.04 -12.32
CA GLN A 301 9.44 -8.15 -11.76
C GLN A 301 10.32 -9.17 -11.01
N SER A 302 11.47 -9.53 -11.56
CA SER A 302 12.45 -10.40 -10.90
C SER A 302 12.99 -9.81 -9.60
N ARG A 303 13.26 -8.50 -9.59
CA ARG A 303 13.66 -7.79 -8.37
C ARG A 303 12.57 -7.82 -7.31
N ASN A 304 11.31 -7.55 -7.67
CA ASN A 304 10.18 -7.62 -6.74
C ASN A 304 10.01 -9.03 -6.16
N HIS A 305 10.15 -10.07 -7.00
CA HIS A 305 10.15 -11.46 -6.54
C HIS A 305 11.30 -11.71 -5.54
N LEU A 306 12.52 -11.28 -5.87
CA LEU A 306 13.68 -11.44 -4.98
C LEU A 306 13.48 -10.74 -3.62
N GLN A 307 12.92 -9.53 -3.63
CA GLN A 307 12.62 -8.80 -2.39
C GLN A 307 11.56 -9.52 -1.55
N HIS A 308 10.56 -10.12 -2.19
CA HIS A 308 9.57 -10.94 -1.51
C HIS A 308 10.19 -12.19 -0.87
N GLU A 309 11.10 -12.86 -1.57
CA GLU A 309 11.87 -13.99 -1.00
C GLU A 309 12.76 -13.56 0.17
N LEU A 310 13.44 -12.41 0.03
CA LEU A 310 14.24 -11.83 1.11
C LEU A 310 13.39 -11.50 2.32
N TYR A 311 12.17 -10.97 2.13
CA TYR A 311 11.23 -10.75 3.22
C TYR A 311 10.93 -12.05 3.99
N HIS A 312 10.59 -13.13 3.28
CA HIS A 312 10.31 -14.42 3.91
C HIS A 312 11.52 -14.97 4.65
N VAL A 313 12.69 -14.97 4.03
CA VAL A 313 13.94 -15.42 4.66
C VAL A 313 14.24 -14.61 5.93
N LEU A 314 14.16 -13.28 5.84
CA LEU A 314 14.40 -12.42 7.00
C LEU A 314 13.39 -12.68 8.12
N VAL A 315 12.10 -12.81 7.80
CA VAL A 315 11.04 -13.02 8.80
C VAL A 315 11.09 -14.44 9.36
N GLU A 316 11.25 -15.48 8.57
CA GLU A 316 11.19 -16.87 9.02
C GLU A 316 12.47 -17.30 9.75
N HIS A 317 13.64 -16.91 9.25
CA HIS A 317 14.92 -17.37 9.80
C HIS A 317 15.43 -16.47 10.94
N THR A 318 14.90 -15.25 11.11
CA THR A 318 15.22 -14.41 12.27
C THR A 318 14.35 -14.81 13.46
N LYS A 319 14.97 -15.32 14.52
CA LYS A 319 14.27 -15.71 15.76
C LYS A 319 14.12 -14.51 16.68
N ILE A 320 12.88 -14.18 17.02
CA ILE A 320 12.55 -13.06 17.91
C ILE A 320 11.56 -13.57 18.95
N GLU A 321 11.88 -13.36 20.21
CA GLU A 321 10.99 -13.63 21.33
C GLU A 321 10.14 -12.40 21.62
N PHE A 322 8.87 -12.60 21.98
CA PHE A 322 7.95 -11.49 22.25
C PHE A 322 7.24 -11.65 23.59
N PRO A 323 6.97 -10.55 24.31
CA PRO A 323 6.15 -10.57 25.52
C PRO A 323 4.66 -10.68 25.15
N GLU A 324 4.24 -11.87 24.72
CA GLU A 324 2.91 -12.14 24.18
C GLU A 324 1.78 -11.67 25.12
N SER A 325 1.90 -11.97 26.41
CA SER A 325 0.90 -11.56 27.40
C SER A 325 0.72 -10.05 27.48
N PHE A 326 1.82 -9.29 27.41
CA PHE A 326 1.78 -7.83 27.43
C PHE A 326 1.20 -7.29 26.13
N LEU A 327 1.66 -7.79 24.98
CA LEU A 327 1.20 -7.32 23.67
C LEU A 327 -0.29 -7.55 23.46
N LYS A 328 -0.83 -8.71 23.88
CA LYS A 328 -2.27 -8.99 23.83
C LYS A 328 -3.08 -8.02 24.70
N LYS A 329 -2.63 -7.77 25.95
CA LYS A 329 -3.26 -6.76 26.83
C LYS A 329 -3.16 -5.36 26.24
N TRP A 330 -2.04 -5.03 25.61
CA TRP A 330 -1.84 -3.74 24.97
C TRP A 330 -2.82 -3.58 23.80
N MET A 331 -2.93 -4.56 22.89
CA MET A 331 -3.90 -4.56 21.79
C MET A 331 -5.35 -4.42 22.28
N GLN A 332 -5.64 -4.99 23.44
CA GLN A 332 -6.96 -4.89 24.05
C GLN A 332 -7.30 -3.47 24.50
N ASN A 333 -6.31 -2.74 25.02
CA ASN A 333 -6.49 -1.47 25.73
C ASN A 333 -6.01 -0.23 24.94
N SER A 334 -5.33 -0.39 23.81
CA SER A 334 -4.70 0.71 23.06
C SER A 334 -5.62 1.40 22.04
N GLY A 335 -6.75 0.79 21.68
CA GLY A 335 -7.72 1.37 20.74
C GLY A 335 -8.75 2.29 21.41
N GLU A 336 -9.50 3.06 20.59
CA GLU A 336 -10.63 3.87 21.07
C GLU A 336 -11.73 3.02 21.75
N GLN A 337 -11.83 1.74 21.37
CA GLN A 337 -12.71 0.76 21.97
C GLN A 337 -11.90 -0.42 22.48
N THR A 338 -12.29 -0.92 23.66
CA THR A 338 -11.70 -2.12 24.25
C THR A 338 -12.06 -3.33 23.40
N LYS A 339 -11.04 -4.06 22.92
CA LYS A 339 -11.28 -5.28 22.14
C LYS A 339 -11.69 -6.43 23.04
N THR A 340 -12.44 -7.37 22.50
CA THR A 340 -12.71 -8.65 23.18
C THR A 340 -11.50 -9.57 23.07
N GLN A 341 -11.40 -10.55 23.96
CA GLN A 341 -10.30 -11.51 23.93
C GLN A 341 -10.28 -12.32 22.62
N GLU A 342 -11.45 -12.69 22.08
CA GLU A 342 -11.56 -13.41 20.82
C GLU A 342 -11.03 -12.60 19.63
N GLN A 343 -11.34 -11.29 19.57
CA GLN A 343 -10.80 -10.40 18.52
C GLN A 343 -9.27 -10.29 18.60
N VAL A 344 -8.72 -10.16 19.81
CA VAL A 344 -7.27 -10.10 20.00
C VAL A 344 -6.61 -11.39 19.55
N GLU A 345 -7.13 -12.56 19.94
CA GLU A 345 -6.56 -13.86 19.52
C GLU A 345 -6.60 -14.06 18.01
N HIS A 346 -7.66 -13.58 17.34
CA HIS A 346 -7.76 -13.63 15.88
C HIS A 346 -6.77 -12.68 15.18
N GLU A 347 -6.57 -11.47 15.69
CA GLU A 347 -5.70 -10.45 15.08
C GLU A 347 -4.22 -10.62 15.46
N TYR A 348 -3.92 -11.31 16.57
CA TYR A 348 -2.58 -11.41 17.14
C TYR A 348 -1.52 -11.99 16.16
N PRO A 349 -1.79 -13.05 15.38
CA PRO A 349 -0.82 -13.58 14.42
C PRO A 349 -0.42 -12.56 13.34
N GLY A 350 -1.37 -11.80 12.81
CA GLY A 350 -1.08 -10.75 11.84
C GLY A 350 -0.27 -9.60 12.47
N PHE A 351 -0.67 -9.18 13.66
CA PHE A 351 0.03 -8.15 14.43
C PHE A 351 1.48 -8.54 14.74
N ILE A 352 1.73 -9.78 15.19
CA ILE A 352 3.08 -10.19 15.57
C ILE A 352 4.01 -10.31 14.37
N ASN A 353 3.49 -10.77 13.22
CA ASN A 353 4.26 -10.83 11.98
C ASN A 353 4.65 -9.43 11.49
N GLN A 354 3.71 -8.48 11.53
CA GLN A 354 4.01 -7.09 11.19
C GLN A 354 5.03 -6.48 12.17
N LEU A 355 4.85 -6.68 13.47
CA LEU A 355 5.79 -6.18 14.49
C LEU A 355 7.19 -6.78 14.31
N LYS A 356 7.27 -8.07 14.00
CA LYS A 356 8.53 -8.76 13.70
C LYS A 356 9.23 -8.13 12.50
N TRP A 357 8.49 -7.89 11.42
CA TRP A 357 9.04 -7.21 10.24
C TRP A 357 9.54 -5.80 10.55
N THR A 358 8.77 -5.02 11.33
CA THR A 358 9.19 -3.68 11.76
C THR A 358 10.48 -3.74 12.56
N LEU A 359 10.61 -4.65 13.53
CA LEU A 359 11.84 -4.79 14.33
C LEU A 359 13.04 -5.16 13.46
N ILE A 360 12.88 -6.11 12.53
CA ILE A 360 13.95 -6.52 11.61
C ILE A 360 14.38 -5.32 10.75
N THR A 361 13.42 -4.63 10.16
CA THR A 361 13.68 -3.46 9.30
C THR A 361 14.39 -2.35 10.08
N ASP A 362 13.86 -1.97 11.24
CA ASP A 362 14.46 -0.94 12.10
C ASP A 362 15.90 -1.29 12.47
N LYS A 363 16.14 -2.56 12.82
CA LYS A 363 17.47 -3.03 13.19
C LYS A 363 18.42 -3.01 12.00
N LEU A 364 18.01 -3.50 10.82
CA LEU A 364 18.80 -3.43 9.58
C LEU A 364 19.16 -2.00 9.22
N VAL A 365 18.18 -1.10 9.28
CA VAL A 365 18.37 0.33 8.99
C VAL A 365 19.39 0.94 9.94
N ARG A 366 19.24 0.70 11.25
CA ARG A 366 20.12 1.25 12.29
C ARG A 366 21.55 0.72 12.20
N GLU A 367 21.72 -0.59 12.06
CA GLU A 367 23.05 -1.22 12.05
C GLU A 367 23.84 -0.93 10.78
N ASN A 368 23.15 -0.68 9.66
CA ASN A 368 23.79 -0.41 8.38
C ASN A 368 23.76 1.07 7.97
N ASN A 369 23.32 1.95 8.87
CA ASN A 369 23.23 3.40 8.66
C ASN A 369 22.50 3.76 7.36
N ILE A 370 21.34 3.13 7.12
CA ILE A 370 20.52 3.37 5.94
C ILE A 370 19.75 4.68 6.14
N GLU A 371 20.20 5.72 5.47
CA GLU A 371 19.62 7.06 5.58
C GLU A 371 18.81 7.43 4.32
N VAL A 372 17.69 8.11 4.54
CA VAL A 372 16.89 8.74 3.49
C VAL A 372 17.09 10.25 3.59
N GLY A 373 17.70 10.83 2.57
CA GLY A 373 17.96 12.25 2.47
C GLY A 373 16.82 13.02 1.81
N PRO A 374 16.80 14.36 1.94
CA PRO A 374 15.80 15.20 1.28
C PRO A 374 15.77 15.05 -0.24
N ASP A 375 16.93 14.77 -0.85
CA ASP A 375 17.02 14.61 -2.31
C ASP A 375 16.45 13.27 -2.78
N ASP A 376 16.49 12.23 -1.95
CA ASP A 376 15.82 10.95 -2.24
C ASP A 376 14.29 11.15 -2.28
N VAL A 377 13.75 11.87 -1.29
CA VAL A 377 12.31 12.16 -1.23
C VAL A 377 11.86 13.02 -2.41
N LYS A 378 12.66 14.02 -2.81
CA LYS A 378 12.39 14.81 -4.03
C LYS A 378 12.42 13.94 -5.28
N ALA A 379 13.41 13.05 -5.42
CA ALA A 379 13.54 12.14 -6.55
C ALA A 379 12.34 11.19 -6.64
N PHE A 380 11.93 10.61 -5.52
CA PHE A 380 10.72 9.79 -5.42
C PHE A 380 9.47 10.56 -5.83
N ALA A 381 9.31 11.79 -5.34
CA ALA A 381 8.18 12.64 -5.68
C ALA A 381 8.14 13.00 -7.18
N LYS A 382 9.31 13.28 -7.76
CA LYS A 382 9.47 13.49 -9.21
C LYS A 382 9.07 12.25 -10.01
N GLN A 383 9.51 11.07 -9.58
CA GLN A 383 9.17 9.79 -10.22
C GLN A 383 7.66 9.50 -10.17
N GLN A 384 7.02 9.74 -9.02
CA GLN A 384 5.56 9.58 -8.87
C GLN A 384 4.77 10.51 -9.79
N LEU A 385 5.17 11.78 -9.86
CA LEU A 385 4.54 12.77 -10.75
C LEU A 385 4.61 12.32 -12.22
N PHE A 386 5.80 11.93 -12.69
CA PHE A 386 5.96 11.49 -14.08
C PHE A 386 5.20 10.19 -14.37
N GLY A 387 5.19 9.25 -13.42
CA GLY A 387 4.38 8.04 -13.51
C GLY A 387 2.89 8.34 -13.67
N TYR A 388 2.36 9.31 -12.90
CA TYR A 388 0.96 9.71 -12.99
C TYR A 388 0.62 10.40 -14.32
N MET A 389 1.53 11.22 -14.85
CA MET A 389 1.30 11.97 -16.09
C MET A 389 1.54 11.15 -17.35
N GLY A 390 2.12 9.95 -17.23
CA GLY A 390 2.52 9.13 -18.38
C GLY A 390 3.54 9.82 -19.27
N MET A 391 4.30 10.78 -18.72
CA MET A 391 5.30 11.56 -19.45
C MET A 391 6.70 11.07 -19.11
N SER A 392 7.43 10.58 -20.11
CA SER A 392 8.87 10.33 -20.00
C SER A 392 9.60 11.66 -20.09
N THR A 393 10.08 12.20 -18.96
CA THR A 393 11.17 13.20 -18.75
C THR A 393 11.34 14.40 -19.69
N MET A 394 10.45 14.63 -20.65
CA MET A 394 10.54 15.72 -21.60
C MET A 394 9.96 16.93 -20.91
N ASP A 395 10.89 17.77 -20.46
CA ASP A 395 10.72 19.07 -19.81
C ASP A 395 10.73 19.06 -18.27
N GLU A 396 11.79 18.46 -17.70
CA GLU A 396 12.08 18.49 -16.26
C GLU A 396 12.20 19.90 -15.65
N GLU A 397 12.36 20.93 -16.49
CA GLU A 397 12.62 22.32 -16.08
C GLU A 397 11.38 23.21 -16.09
N GLN A 398 10.19 22.66 -16.33
CA GLN A 398 8.97 23.44 -16.26
C GLN A 398 8.75 24.00 -14.84
N PRO A 399 8.58 25.32 -14.67
CA PRO A 399 8.48 25.95 -13.35
C PRO A 399 7.39 25.36 -12.44
N TRP A 400 6.30 24.88 -13.03
CA TRP A 400 5.19 24.27 -12.29
C TRP A 400 5.55 22.89 -11.69
N ILE A 401 6.50 22.15 -12.28
CA ILE A 401 6.98 20.85 -11.75
C ILE A 401 7.68 21.08 -10.41
N ALA A 402 8.60 22.06 -10.38
CA ALA A 402 9.31 22.43 -9.17
C ALA A 402 8.34 22.90 -8.07
N GLU A 403 7.33 23.69 -8.43
CA GLU A 403 6.29 24.14 -7.48
C GLU A 403 5.45 22.97 -6.95
N TYR A 404 5.06 22.03 -7.82
CA TYR A 404 4.30 20.84 -7.43
C TYR A 404 5.10 19.93 -6.50
N ILE A 405 6.36 19.63 -6.83
CA ILE A 405 7.27 18.86 -5.98
C ILE A 405 7.44 19.55 -4.63
N ASN A 406 7.66 20.87 -4.63
CA ASN A 406 7.80 21.63 -3.38
C ASN A 406 6.53 21.53 -2.52
N ARG A 407 5.34 21.59 -3.12
CA ARG A 407 4.08 21.38 -2.40
C ARG A 407 3.97 19.99 -1.79
N MET A 408 4.36 18.93 -2.51
CA MET A 408 4.40 17.57 -1.96
C MET A 408 5.38 17.45 -0.80
N MET A 409 6.55 18.08 -0.89
CA MET A 409 7.55 18.10 0.18
C MET A 409 7.07 18.83 1.46
N HIS A 410 6.04 19.68 1.37
CA HIS A 410 5.39 20.31 2.52
C HIS A 410 4.23 19.49 3.10
N ASP A 411 3.76 18.47 2.37
CA ASP A 411 2.76 17.53 2.88
C ASP A 411 3.47 16.49 3.77
N LYS A 412 3.25 16.61 5.08
CA LYS A 412 3.86 15.73 6.08
C LYS A 412 3.54 14.26 5.84
N LYS A 413 2.31 13.94 5.42
CA LYS A 413 1.89 12.56 5.21
C LYS A 413 2.62 11.98 4.01
N PHE A 414 2.70 12.74 2.92
CA PHE A 414 3.46 12.34 1.74
C PHE A 414 4.94 12.09 2.06
N VAL A 415 5.58 13.00 2.81
CA VAL A 415 7.00 12.87 3.17
C VAL A 415 7.24 11.64 4.05
N GLU A 416 6.36 11.36 5.01
CA GLU A 416 6.44 10.19 5.87
C GLU A 416 6.26 8.88 5.07
N ASP A 417 5.23 8.81 4.22
CA ASP A 417 4.98 7.65 3.37
C ASP A 417 6.13 7.40 2.37
N ALA A 418 6.66 8.46 1.76
CA ALA A 418 7.80 8.40 0.86
C ALA A 418 9.07 7.96 1.60
N TYR A 419 9.33 8.52 2.79
CA TYR A 419 10.48 8.14 3.62
C TYR A 419 10.47 6.64 3.91
N ASN A 420 9.35 6.10 4.38
CA ASN A 420 9.21 4.68 4.73
C ASN A 420 9.42 3.77 3.51
N ARG A 421 8.86 4.14 2.35
CA ARG A 421 9.06 3.38 1.10
C ARG A 421 10.52 3.39 0.65
N ILE A 422 11.14 4.57 0.58
CA ILE A 422 12.54 4.70 0.16
C ILE A 422 13.47 3.96 1.12
N GLN A 423 13.22 4.04 2.43
CA GLN A 423 14.01 3.34 3.43
C GLN A 423 13.90 1.82 3.24
N THR A 424 12.69 1.32 2.97
CA THR A 424 12.44 -0.10 2.68
C THR A 424 13.17 -0.53 1.40
N ASP A 425 13.08 0.25 0.32
CA ASP A 425 13.77 -0.04 -0.94
C ASP A 425 15.30 -0.07 -0.76
N LYS A 426 15.85 0.92 -0.03
CA LYS A 426 17.29 0.97 0.29
C LYS A 426 17.73 -0.20 1.18
N MET A 427 16.88 -0.64 2.11
CA MET A 427 17.13 -1.81 2.94
C MET A 427 17.18 -3.08 2.09
N PHE A 428 16.24 -3.26 1.16
CA PHE A 428 16.30 -4.36 0.22
C PHE A 428 17.51 -4.27 -0.72
N ASP A 429 17.88 -3.08 -1.19
CA ASP A 429 19.11 -2.89 -1.97
C ASP A 429 20.37 -3.31 -1.20
N TRP A 430 20.42 -3.01 0.09
CA TRP A 430 21.49 -3.50 0.96
C TRP A 430 21.44 -5.02 1.11
N ALA A 431 20.26 -5.59 1.35
CA ALA A 431 20.08 -7.04 1.51
C ALA A 431 20.48 -7.80 0.23
N GLU A 432 20.06 -7.31 -0.94
CA GLU A 432 20.42 -7.85 -2.25
C GLU A 432 21.95 -7.87 -2.47
N LYS A 433 22.68 -6.84 -2.01
CA LYS A 433 24.15 -6.77 -2.13
C LYS A 433 24.89 -7.73 -1.20
N ASN A 434 24.28 -8.11 -0.09
CA ASN A 434 24.86 -9.02 0.91
C ASN A 434 24.39 -10.48 0.72
N LEU A 435 23.48 -10.71 -0.22
CA LEU A 435 22.97 -12.01 -0.58
C LEU A 435 23.90 -12.71 -1.58
N ASN A 436 24.13 -14.02 -1.38
CA ASN A 436 24.78 -14.88 -2.37
C ASN A 436 23.75 -15.39 -3.41
N ALA A 437 23.16 -14.46 -4.16
CA ALA A 437 22.10 -14.79 -5.10
C ALA A 437 22.61 -15.64 -6.26
N VAL A 438 21.93 -16.76 -6.54
CA VAL A 438 22.26 -17.62 -7.69
C VAL A 438 21.49 -17.10 -8.91
N GLN A 439 22.21 -16.59 -9.91
CA GLN A 439 21.58 -16.19 -11.18
C GLN A 439 21.01 -17.43 -11.89
N ARG A 440 19.74 -17.34 -12.30
CA ARG A 440 19.05 -18.39 -13.06
C ARG A 440 18.30 -17.75 -14.22
N SER A 441 18.58 -18.22 -15.43
CA SER A 441 17.76 -17.86 -16.59
C SER A 441 16.46 -18.69 -16.58
N ILE A 442 15.35 -18.07 -17.00
CA ILE A 442 14.01 -18.66 -16.93
C ILE A 442 13.12 -18.12 -18.06
N SER A 443 12.16 -18.94 -18.49
CA SER A 443 11.13 -18.51 -19.44
C SER A 443 10.12 -17.56 -18.78
N VAL A 444 9.44 -16.74 -19.58
CA VAL A 444 8.32 -15.89 -19.12
C VAL A 444 7.24 -16.72 -18.44
N GLU A 445 6.88 -17.87 -19.01
CA GLU A 445 5.82 -18.73 -18.49
C GLU A 445 6.16 -19.30 -17.12
N ASP A 446 7.38 -19.80 -16.95
CA ASP A 446 7.82 -20.39 -15.69
C ASP A 446 8.05 -19.32 -14.63
N PHE A 447 8.57 -18.16 -15.00
CA PHE A 447 8.68 -17.04 -14.06
C PHE A 447 7.30 -16.56 -13.59
N THR A 448 6.31 -16.54 -14.49
CA THR A 448 4.92 -16.21 -14.12
C THR A 448 4.35 -17.22 -13.11
N LYS A 449 4.64 -18.52 -13.29
CA LYS A 449 4.24 -19.55 -12.32
C LYS A 449 4.91 -19.37 -10.96
N GLU A 450 6.18 -18.96 -10.92
CA GLU A 450 6.86 -18.64 -9.66
C GLU A 450 6.16 -17.45 -8.96
N LEU A 451 5.88 -16.36 -9.68
CA LEU A 451 5.14 -15.21 -9.13
C LEU A 451 3.78 -15.60 -8.54
N ASP A 452 3.04 -16.51 -9.19
CA ASP A 452 1.71 -16.93 -8.74
C ASP A 452 1.75 -17.82 -7.49
N LYS A 453 2.79 -18.65 -7.30
CA LYS A 453 2.97 -19.39 -6.03
C LYS A 453 3.02 -18.42 -4.84
N HIS A 454 3.69 -17.29 -5.00
CA HIS A 454 3.85 -16.30 -3.95
C HIS A 454 2.57 -15.50 -3.66
N LYS A 455 1.68 -15.31 -4.64
CA LYS A 455 0.36 -14.68 -4.40
C LYS A 455 -0.54 -15.50 -3.48
N HIS A 456 -0.43 -16.84 -3.50
CA HIS A 456 -1.24 -17.71 -2.66
C HIS A 456 -0.81 -17.75 -1.19
N HIS A 457 0.42 -17.35 -0.87
CA HIS A 457 0.92 -17.24 0.50
C HIS A 457 0.60 -15.90 1.18
N GLN A 458 -0.01 -14.94 0.47
CA GLN A 458 -0.38 -13.61 0.98
C GLN A 458 -1.85 -13.50 1.44
N HIS A 459 -2.58 -14.61 1.54
CA HIS A 459 -3.97 -14.63 2.02
C HIS A 459 -4.12 -15.10 3.46
#